data_AF-A0A378ULE8-F1
#
_entry.id   AF-A0A378ULE8-F1
#
_cell.length_a   1.000
_cell.length_b   1.000
_cell.length_c   1.000
_cell.angle_alpha   90.00
_cell.angle_beta   90.00
_cell.angle_gamma   90.00
#
_symmetry.space_group_name_H-M   'P 1'
#
loop_
_entity.id
_entity.type
_entity.pdbx_description
1 polymer ?
#
loop_
_entity_poly.entity_id
_entity_poly.type
_entity_poly.pdbx_seq_one_letter_code
_entity_poly.pdbx_strand_id
1 'polypeptide(L)'
;MLVDTASRNRSENLLVKLREALGGLEARLPHTKQSPGSLMTEWLLLGECGGGFELDCDVALRGVGNVAPKVRVSLKNLTDEDVVRHAQNGMTVTELGLVWRDRIAFVLTDELTFKRIRWLDTVLEESEGADDAQSKAYAEQIIMCSMLEIMLAELLEQLGGLTE
;
A
#
# COMPACT_ATOMS: atom_id res chain seq x y z
N MET A 1 5.04 -0.80 13.55
CA MET A 1 3.67 -1.07 14.03
C MET A 1 2.70 -0.84 12.87
N LEU A 2 1.76 -1.74 12.65
CA LEU A 2 0.68 -1.59 11.67
C LEU A 2 -0.62 -1.29 12.41
N VAL A 3 -1.44 -0.38 11.88
CA VAL A 3 -2.79 -0.09 12.40
C VAL A 3 -3.79 -0.38 11.30
N ASP A 4 -4.77 -1.24 11.59
CA ASP A 4 -5.83 -1.58 10.64
C ASP A 4 -6.85 -0.43 10.49
N THR A 5 -6.42 0.63 9.80
CA THR A 5 -7.27 1.73 9.41
C THR A 5 -6.67 2.53 8.27
N ALA A 6 -7.50 2.91 7.30
CA ALA A 6 -7.12 3.89 6.28
C ALA A 6 -7.26 5.35 6.77
N SER A 7 -7.73 5.58 8.00
CA SER A 7 -7.95 6.92 8.54
C SER A 7 -6.78 7.36 9.41
N ARG A 8 -6.03 8.34 8.91
CA ARG A 8 -4.94 8.99 9.65
C ARG A 8 -5.37 9.47 11.03
N ASN A 9 -6.54 10.10 11.14
CA ASN A 9 -7.04 10.57 12.44
C ASN A 9 -7.31 9.41 13.42
N ARG A 10 -7.81 8.27 12.93
CA ARG A 10 -8.06 7.10 13.80
C ARG A 10 -6.73 6.46 14.24
N SER A 11 -5.74 6.35 13.36
CA SER A 11 -4.44 5.79 13.72
C SER A 11 -3.70 6.67 14.73
N GLU A 12 -3.71 7.99 14.56
CA GLU A 12 -3.11 8.93 15.52
C GLU A 12 -3.83 8.88 16.87
N ASN A 13 -5.16 8.83 16.90
CA ASN A 13 -5.92 8.71 18.14
C ASN A 13 -5.60 7.41 18.90
N LEU A 14 -5.40 6.29 18.19
CA LEU A 14 -4.95 5.04 18.78
C LEU A 14 -3.54 5.18 19.37
N LEU A 15 -2.62 5.79 18.63
CA LEU A 15 -1.24 6.01 19.05
C LEU A 15 -1.15 6.87 20.31
N VAL A 16 -1.96 7.93 20.42
CA VAL A 16 -2.05 8.76 21.62
C VAL A 16 -2.44 7.92 22.83
N LYS A 17 -3.51 7.12 22.72
CA LYS A 17 -3.99 6.26 23.82
C LYS A 17 -2.95 5.20 24.21
N LEU A 18 -2.26 4.60 23.24
CA LEU A 18 -1.20 3.63 23.50
C LEU A 18 -0.01 4.28 24.20
N ARG A 19 0.39 5.47 23.76
CA ARG A 19 1.46 6.24 24.41
C ARG A 19 1.14 6.54 25.87
N GLU A 20 -0.10 6.94 26.16
CA GLU A 20 -0.57 7.18 27.52
C GLU A 20 -0.56 5.89 28.35
N ALA A 21 -1.11 4.80 27.82
CA ALA A 21 -1.21 3.53 28.53
C ALA A 21 0.15 2.89 28.85
N LEU A 22 1.14 3.08 27.98
CA LEU A 22 2.48 2.50 28.12
C LEU A 22 3.47 3.43 28.84
N GLY A 23 3.08 4.67 29.17
CA GLY A 23 3.98 5.67 29.76
C GLY A 23 5.04 6.21 28.76
N GLY A 24 4.81 6.01 27.46
CA GLY A 24 5.73 6.35 26.39
C GLY A 24 5.61 5.41 25.20
N LEU A 25 5.66 5.95 23.98
CA LEU A 25 5.69 5.18 22.73
C LEU A 25 6.22 6.08 21.60
N GLU A 26 7.43 5.77 21.13
CA GLU A 26 8.03 6.40 19.96
C GLU A 26 7.57 5.66 18.71
N ALA A 27 6.48 6.16 18.11
CA ALA A 27 5.99 5.70 16.82
C ALA A 27 5.98 6.89 15.86
N ARG A 28 6.56 6.71 14.68
CA ARG A 28 6.57 7.69 13.58
C ARG A 28 6.31 6.95 12.28
N LEU A 29 5.76 7.65 11.30
CA LEU A 29 5.66 7.09 9.95
C LEU A 29 7.07 6.90 9.37
N PRO A 30 7.30 5.84 8.57
CA PRO A 30 8.55 5.64 7.87
C PRO A 30 8.91 6.86 7.02
N HIS A 31 10.16 7.29 7.10
CA HIS A 31 10.74 8.21 6.14
C HIS A 31 11.61 7.41 5.16
N THR A 32 11.45 7.64 3.87
CA THR A 32 12.11 6.86 2.80
C THR A 32 12.87 7.79 1.87
N LYS A 33 13.89 7.26 1.18
CA LYS A 33 14.72 8.07 0.25
C LYS A 33 13.93 8.59 -0.93
N GLN A 34 13.02 7.77 -1.46
CA GLN A 34 12.08 8.14 -2.51
C GLN A 34 10.67 8.27 -1.91
N SER A 35 9.93 9.30 -2.31
CA SER A 35 8.54 9.44 -1.88
C SER A 35 7.65 8.40 -2.57
N PRO A 36 6.59 7.90 -1.92
CA PRO A 36 5.69 6.93 -2.54
C PRO A 36 5.01 7.49 -3.79
N GLY A 37 4.61 8.76 -3.78
CA GLY A 37 4.05 9.44 -4.96
C GLY A 37 5.01 9.43 -6.14
N SER A 38 6.31 9.66 -5.90
CA SER A 38 7.34 9.60 -6.94
C SER A 38 7.51 8.18 -7.49
N LEU A 39 7.63 7.17 -6.62
CA LEU A 39 7.78 5.76 -7.02
C LEU A 39 6.57 5.28 -7.83
N MET A 40 5.35 5.55 -7.36
CA MET A 40 4.12 5.17 -8.08
C MET A 40 4.00 5.88 -9.43
N THR A 41 4.46 7.13 -9.53
CA THR A 41 4.48 7.86 -10.81
C THR A 41 5.49 7.24 -11.77
N GLU A 42 6.66 6.84 -11.28
CA GLU A 42 7.67 6.13 -12.05
C GLU A 42 7.15 4.79 -12.57
N TRP A 43 6.56 3.96 -11.71
CA TRP A 43 5.97 2.67 -12.11
C TRP A 43 4.87 2.84 -13.16
N LEU A 44 3.99 3.83 -13.01
CA LEU A 44 2.95 4.11 -14.00
C LEU A 44 3.54 4.55 -15.35
N LEU A 45 4.61 5.35 -15.35
CA LEU A 45 5.27 5.80 -16.58
C LEU A 45 6.02 4.66 -17.28
N LEU A 46 6.59 3.73 -16.52
CA LEU A 46 7.27 2.54 -17.05
C LEU A 46 6.27 1.47 -17.51
N GLY A 47 5.07 1.43 -16.91
CA GLY A 47 4.08 0.38 -17.14
C GLY A 47 4.39 -0.92 -16.40
N GLU A 48 5.37 -0.91 -15.51
CA GLU A 48 5.80 -2.05 -14.70
C GLU A 48 6.24 -1.58 -13.30
N CYS A 49 6.21 -2.49 -12.34
CA CYS A 49 6.67 -2.26 -10.97
C CYS A 49 7.94 -3.07 -10.69
N GLY A 50 8.71 -2.65 -9.68
CA GLY A 50 9.88 -3.41 -9.22
C GLY A 50 9.53 -4.44 -8.14
N GLY A 51 10.39 -5.45 -7.98
CA GLY A 51 10.20 -6.52 -6.99
C GLY A 51 9.04 -7.45 -7.37
N GLY A 52 8.29 -7.91 -6.36
CA GLY A 52 7.10 -8.73 -6.51
C GLY A 52 5.79 -7.94 -6.71
N PHE A 53 5.86 -6.65 -7.05
CA PHE A 53 4.69 -5.81 -7.27
C PHE A 53 4.28 -5.80 -8.74
N GLU A 54 2.98 -5.66 -8.98
CA GLU A 54 2.37 -5.51 -10.30
C GLU A 54 1.29 -4.43 -10.26
N LEU A 55 1.06 -3.76 -11.40
CA LEU A 55 -0.02 -2.78 -11.54
C LEU A 55 -1.37 -3.50 -11.54
N ASP A 56 -2.30 -3.06 -10.68
CA ASP A 56 -3.71 -3.50 -10.73
C ASP A 56 -4.48 -2.61 -11.73
N CYS A 57 -5.62 -2.06 -11.33
CA CYS A 57 -6.54 -1.39 -12.24
C CYS A 57 -7.11 -0.05 -11.74
N ASP A 58 -6.56 0.48 -10.64
CA ASP A 58 -6.98 1.73 -10.02
C ASP A 58 -5.82 2.72 -9.95
N VAL A 59 -6.04 3.97 -10.35
CA VAL A 59 -5.06 5.05 -10.15
C VAL A 59 -5.75 6.39 -9.89
N ALA A 60 -5.20 7.19 -8.98
CA ALA A 60 -5.58 8.58 -8.78
C ALA A 60 -4.38 9.49 -8.98
N LEU A 61 -4.52 10.48 -9.85
CA LEU A 61 -3.48 11.45 -10.18
C LEU A 61 -3.88 12.87 -9.77
N ARG A 62 -2.89 13.70 -9.45
CA ARG A 62 -3.04 15.11 -9.10
C ARG A 62 -2.07 15.95 -9.93
N GLY A 63 -2.58 17.01 -10.57
CA GLY A 63 -1.76 17.98 -11.29
C GLY A 63 -1.08 18.97 -10.36
N VAL A 64 -0.53 20.03 -10.94
CA VAL A 64 0.16 21.11 -10.21
C VAL A 64 -0.73 22.34 -10.03
N GLY A 65 -0.41 23.18 -9.04
CA GLY A 65 -1.06 24.48 -8.79
C GLY A 65 -2.04 24.52 -7.62
N ASN A 66 -2.55 25.71 -7.30
CA ASN A 66 -3.45 25.95 -6.14
C ASN A 66 -4.79 25.24 -6.26
N VAL A 67 -5.29 25.04 -7.49
CA VAL A 67 -6.49 24.24 -7.80
C VAL A 67 -6.05 23.09 -8.70
N ALA A 68 -5.23 22.21 -8.13
CA ALA A 68 -4.66 21.08 -8.86
C ALA A 68 -5.77 20.18 -9.42
N PRO A 69 -5.80 19.92 -10.74
CA PRO A 69 -6.77 18.99 -11.32
C PRO A 69 -6.53 17.59 -10.75
N LYS A 70 -7.61 16.81 -10.62
CA LYS A 70 -7.56 15.43 -10.15
C LYS A 70 -8.19 14.51 -11.19
N VAL A 71 -7.53 13.39 -11.45
CA VAL A 71 -8.03 12.34 -12.35
C VAL A 71 -8.07 11.05 -11.53
N ARG A 72 -9.16 10.31 -11.64
CA ARG A 72 -9.27 8.96 -11.09
C ARG A 72 -9.73 8.02 -12.19
N VAL A 73 -8.97 6.94 -12.36
CA VAL A 73 -9.27 5.85 -13.28
C VAL A 73 -9.43 4.59 -12.43
N SER A 74 -10.47 3.80 -12.73
CA SER A 74 -10.80 2.58 -12.00
C SER A 74 -11.22 1.49 -12.96
N LEU A 75 -10.89 0.23 -12.61
CA LEU A 75 -11.18 -0.97 -13.40
C LEU A 75 -10.67 -0.87 -14.85
N LYS A 76 -9.46 -0.32 -15.02
CA LYS A 76 -8.82 -0.16 -16.32
C LYS A 76 -7.38 -0.65 -16.29
N ASN A 77 -6.90 -1.18 -17.41
CA ASN A 77 -5.49 -1.49 -17.59
C ASN A 77 -4.64 -0.21 -17.48
N LEU A 78 -3.75 -0.15 -16.48
CA LEU A 78 -2.94 1.03 -16.21
C LEU A 78 -1.81 1.25 -17.22
N THR A 79 -1.52 0.26 -18.07
CA THR A 79 -0.57 0.37 -19.18
C THR A 79 -1.19 0.98 -20.45
N ASP A 80 -2.50 1.23 -20.46
CA ASP A 80 -3.18 1.88 -21.57
C ASP A 80 -2.67 3.33 -21.74
N GLU A 81 -2.40 3.73 -22.99
CA GLU A 81 -1.76 5.00 -23.32
C GLU A 81 -2.51 6.21 -22.76
N ASP A 82 -3.84 6.19 -22.73
CA ASP A 82 -4.64 7.30 -22.21
C ASP A 82 -4.55 7.46 -20.68
N VAL A 83 -4.24 6.39 -19.94
CA VAL A 83 -3.95 6.45 -18.50
C VAL A 83 -2.55 7.04 -18.28
N VAL A 84 -1.55 6.47 -18.93
CA VAL A 84 -0.14 6.89 -18.80
C VAL A 84 0.06 8.34 -19.24
N ARG A 85 -0.69 8.80 -20.24
CA ARG A 85 -0.64 10.19 -20.75
C ARG A 85 -0.92 11.23 -19.67
N HIS A 86 -1.74 10.93 -18.66
CA HIS A 86 -1.96 11.86 -17.54
C HIS A 86 -0.67 12.11 -16.76
N ALA A 87 0.12 11.06 -16.49
CA ALA A 87 1.41 11.18 -15.82
C ALA A 87 2.47 11.85 -16.72
N GLN A 88 2.49 11.53 -18.02
CA GLN A 88 3.37 12.18 -19.00
C GLN A 88 3.11 13.69 -19.10
N ASN A 89 1.87 14.12 -18.87
CA ASN A 89 1.49 15.53 -18.84
C ASN A 89 1.80 16.23 -17.49
N GLY A 90 2.61 15.60 -16.64
CA GLY A 90 3.10 16.19 -15.39
C GLY A 90 2.17 16.04 -14.18
N MET A 91 1.16 15.15 -14.25
CA MET A 91 0.43 14.77 -13.04
C MET A 91 1.21 13.73 -12.23
N THR A 92 1.10 13.80 -10.91
CA THR A 92 1.72 12.83 -9.99
C THR A 92 0.67 11.86 -9.46
N VAL A 93 1.08 10.61 -9.27
CA VAL A 93 0.23 9.56 -8.69
C VAL A 93 0.09 9.78 -7.18
N THR A 94 -1.15 9.73 -6.72
CA THR A 94 -1.54 9.89 -5.31
C THR A 94 -2.13 8.62 -4.72
N GLU A 95 -2.72 7.77 -5.56
CA GLU A 95 -3.16 6.42 -5.21
C GLU A 95 -2.84 5.49 -6.38
N LEU A 96 -2.30 4.29 -6.12
CA LEU A 96 -2.03 3.27 -7.12
C LEU A 96 -2.50 1.91 -6.63
N GLY A 97 -3.32 1.23 -7.43
CA GLY A 97 -3.72 -0.16 -7.22
C GLY A 97 -2.56 -1.08 -7.59
N LEU A 98 -2.25 -2.00 -6.69
CA LEU A 98 -1.13 -2.91 -6.79
C LEU A 98 -1.55 -4.33 -6.40
N VAL A 99 -0.94 -5.32 -7.03
CA VAL A 99 -0.92 -6.70 -6.59
C VAL A 99 0.50 -7.05 -6.18
N TRP A 100 0.68 -7.74 -5.06
CA TRP A 100 1.96 -8.28 -4.64
C TRP A 100 1.93 -9.81 -4.69
N ARG A 101 2.80 -10.38 -5.55
CA ARG A 101 3.06 -11.82 -5.73
C ARG A 101 1.80 -12.68 -5.83
N ASP A 102 0.77 -12.20 -6.52
CA ASP A 102 -0.55 -12.86 -6.62
C ASP A 102 -1.17 -13.28 -5.27
N ARG A 103 -0.83 -12.54 -4.20
CA ARG A 103 -1.25 -12.86 -2.82
C ARG A 103 -2.02 -11.72 -2.17
N ILE A 104 -1.61 -10.48 -2.38
CA ILE A 104 -2.24 -9.30 -1.76
C ILE A 104 -2.57 -8.27 -2.85
N ALA A 105 -3.84 -7.93 -3.00
CA ALA A 105 -4.27 -6.79 -3.79
C ALA A 105 -4.60 -5.61 -2.86
N PHE A 106 -4.09 -4.41 -3.15
CA PHE A 106 -4.30 -3.23 -2.31
C PHE A 106 -4.13 -1.94 -3.11
N VAL A 107 -4.43 -0.80 -2.48
CA VAL A 107 -4.16 0.53 -3.04
C VAL A 107 -3.20 1.26 -2.12
N LEU A 108 -2.02 1.59 -2.64
CA LEU A 108 -1.03 2.42 -1.96
C LEU A 108 -1.37 3.90 -2.15
N THR A 109 -1.21 4.70 -1.10
CA THR A 109 -1.30 6.16 -1.20
C THR A 109 0.06 6.84 -1.15
N ASP A 110 0.14 8.09 -1.60
CA ASP A 110 1.32 8.96 -1.45
C ASP A 110 1.75 9.17 0.02
N GLU A 111 0.83 8.96 0.97
CA GLU A 111 1.07 9.01 2.43
C GLU A 111 1.47 7.66 3.08
N LEU A 112 1.89 6.63 2.32
CA LEU A 112 2.19 5.27 2.84
C LEU A 112 1.01 4.60 3.58
N THR A 113 -0.22 4.90 3.18
CA THR A 113 -1.41 4.20 3.66
C THR A 113 -1.79 3.08 2.67
N PHE A 114 -2.07 1.90 3.21
CA PHE A 114 -2.60 0.77 2.46
C PHE A 114 -4.13 0.77 2.58
N LYS A 115 -4.82 0.88 1.45
CA LYS A 115 -6.28 0.86 1.37
C LYS A 115 -6.76 -0.40 0.67
N ARG A 116 -7.98 -0.83 0.98
CA ARG A 116 -8.68 -1.91 0.25
C ARG A 116 -7.82 -3.19 0.12
N ILE A 117 -7.12 -3.57 1.20
CA ILE A 117 -6.34 -4.80 1.24
C ILE A 117 -7.30 -5.98 1.03
N ARG A 118 -6.99 -6.83 0.05
CA ARG A 118 -7.68 -8.07 -0.26
C ARG A 118 -6.66 -9.19 -0.35
N TRP A 119 -6.90 -10.25 0.38
CA TRP A 119 -6.16 -11.50 0.28
C TRP A 119 -6.66 -12.28 -0.92
N LEU A 120 -5.76 -12.72 -1.79
CA LEU A 120 -6.07 -13.53 -2.95
C LEU A 120 -6.09 -15.02 -2.56
N ASP A 121 -6.83 -15.82 -3.31
CA ASP A 121 -7.25 -17.18 -2.91
C ASP A 121 -6.09 -18.09 -2.49
N THR A 122 -4.91 -17.94 -3.12
CA THR A 122 -3.66 -18.65 -2.79
C THR A 122 -3.27 -18.56 -1.31
N VAL A 123 -3.63 -17.48 -0.61
CA VAL A 123 -3.31 -17.28 0.82
C VAL A 123 -4.27 -18.06 1.73
N LEU A 124 -5.53 -18.23 1.31
CA LEU A 124 -6.56 -18.86 2.13
C LEU A 124 -6.41 -20.39 2.16
N GLU A 125 -5.87 -20.98 1.10
CA GLU A 125 -5.59 -22.43 1.00
C GLU A 125 -4.50 -22.89 2.00
N GLU A 126 -3.55 -22.02 2.35
CA GLU A 126 -2.46 -22.34 3.29
C GLU A 126 -2.94 -22.56 4.75
N SER A 127 -4.20 -22.24 5.04
CA SER A 127 -4.82 -22.36 6.38
C SER A 127 -5.64 -23.63 6.59
N GLU A 128 -5.79 -24.50 5.59
CA GLU A 128 -6.71 -25.64 5.63
C GLU A 128 -6.31 -26.77 6.59
N GLY A 129 -5.13 -26.71 7.21
CA GLY A 129 -4.62 -27.74 8.13
C GLY A 129 -5.04 -27.63 9.60
N ALA A 130 -5.95 -26.72 9.96
CA ALA A 130 -6.36 -26.47 11.35
C ALA A 130 -7.63 -27.25 11.75
N ASP A 131 -7.60 -27.85 12.95
CA ASP A 131 -8.64 -28.77 13.43
C ASP A 131 -9.95 -28.09 13.86
N ASP A 132 -9.91 -26.79 14.18
CA ASP A 132 -11.08 -26.01 14.62
C ASP A 132 -11.03 -24.56 14.11
N ALA A 133 -12.19 -23.90 14.13
CA ALA A 133 -12.35 -22.55 13.57
C ALA A 133 -11.50 -21.47 14.27
N GLN A 134 -11.23 -21.61 15.57
CA GLN A 134 -10.39 -20.68 16.31
C GLN A 134 -8.93 -20.88 15.93
N SER A 135 -8.47 -22.13 15.89
CA SER A 135 -7.12 -22.48 15.45
C SER A 135 -6.87 -22.04 14.00
N LYS A 136 -7.88 -22.18 13.12
CA LYS A 136 -7.82 -21.69 11.73
C LYS A 136 -7.65 -20.18 11.67
N ALA A 137 -8.49 -19.42 12.38
CA ALA A 137 -8.40 -17.96 12.39
C ALA A 137 -7.04 -17.45 12.92
N TYR A 138 -6.47 -18.11 13.94
CA TYR A 138 -5.13 -17.78 14.42
C TYR A 138 -4.04 -18.07 13.38
N ALA A 139 -4.10 -19.22 12.71
CA ALA A 139 -3.17 -19.57 11.65
C ALA A 139 -3.24 -18.56 10.49
N GLU A 140 -4.45 -18.24 10.02
CA GLU A 140 -4.68 -17.20 9.01
C GLU A 140 -4.09 -15.86 9.45
N GLN A 141 -4.30 -15.44 10.69
CA GLN A 141 -3.74 -14.19 11.21
C GLN A 141 -2.21 -14.16 11.17
N ILE A 142 -1.55 -15.25 11.58
CA ILE A 142 -0.08 -15.34 11.55
C ILE A 142 0.44 -15.24 10.11
N ILE A 143 -0.20 -15.97 9.19
CA ILE A 143 0.14 -15.96 7.76
C ILE A 143 -0.03 -14.55 7.20
N MET A 144 -1.18 -13.91 7.44
CA MET A 144 -1.46 -12.55 7.01
C MET A 144 -0.44 -11.53 7.55
N CYS A 145 -0.12 -11.59 8.85
CA CYS A 145 0.88 -10.69 9.45
C CYS A 145 2.26 -10.88 8.82
N SER A 146 2.70 -12.13 8.64
CA SER A 146 3.98 -12.45 8.00
C SER A 146 4.06 -11.91 6.58
N MET A 147 3.00 -12.07 5.79
CA MET A 147 2.97 -11.55 4.42
C MET A 147 3.02 -10.02 4.36
N LEU A 148 2.30 -9.33 5.24
CA LEU A 148 2.37 -7.87 5.32
C LEU A 148 3.76 -7.38 5.72
N GLU A 149 4.45 -8.09 6.61
CA GLU A 149 5.83 -7.76 6.99
C GLU A 149 6.78 -7.87 5.80
N ILE A 150 6.73 -8.98 5.07
CA ILE A 150 7.59 -9.22 3.89
C ILE A 150 7.27 -8.20 2.78
N MET A 151 5.98 -8.00 2.47
CA MET A 151 5.54 -7.04 1.47
C MET A 151 5.97 -5.61 1.84
N LEU A 152 5.82 -5.21 3.10
CA LEU A 152 6.24 -3.88 3.55
C LEU A 152 7.76 -3.71 3.45
N ALA A 153 8.55 -4.72 3.85
CA ALA A 153 10.00 -4.67 3.74
C ALA A 153 10.44 -4.48 2.28
N GLU A 154 9.86 -5.26 1.36
CA GLU A 154 10.13 -5.16 -0.07
C GLU A 154 9.70 -3.80 -0.64
N LEU A 155 8.53 -3.26 -0.24
CA LEU A 155 8.11 -1.92 -0.64
C LEU A 155 9.09 -0.83 -0.15
N LEU A 156 9.58 -0.95 1.09
CA LEU A 156 10.55 -0.01 1.63
C LEU A 156 11.88 -0.06 0.88
N GLU A 157 12.30 -1.25 0.41
CA GLU A 157 13.46 -1.39 -0.49
C GLU A 157 13.22 -0.68 -1.83
N GLN A 158 12.04 -0.84 -2.43
CA GLN A 158 11.66 -0.14 -3.67
C GLN A 158 11.62 1.38 -3.48
N LEU A 159 11.31 1.87 -2.28
CA LEU A 159 11.38 3.29 -1.92
C LEU A 159 12.80 3.79 -1.62
N GLY A 160 13.84 3.00 -1.91
CA GLY A 160 15.25 3.32 -1.68
C GLY A 160 15.74 3.08 -0.25
N GLY A 161 14.93 2.43 0.58
CA GLY A 161 15.19 2.16 1.99
C GLY A 161 14.76 3.31 2.91
N LEU A 162 14.80 3.01 4.21
CA LEU A 162 14.52 3.97 5.28
C LEU A 162 15.64 5.02 5.38
N THR A 163 15.26 6.23 5.73
CA THR A 163 16.15 7.33 6.12
C THR A 163 16.04 7.59 7.63
N GLU A 164 17.14 8.05 8.24
CA GLU A 164 17.18 8.47 9.65
C GLU A 164 16.39 9.76 9.91
#